data_AF-M1BRA2-F1
#
_entry.id   AF-M1BRA2-F1
#
_cell.length_a   1.000
_cell.length_b   1.000
_cell.length_c   1.000
_cell.angle_alpha   90.00
_cell.angle_beta   90.00
_cell.angle_gamma   90.00
#
_symmetry.space_group_name_H-M   'P 1'
#
loop_
_entity.id
_entity.type
_entity.pdbx_description
1 polymer ?
#
loop_
_entity_poly.entity_id
_entity_poly.type
_entity_poly.pdbx_seq_one_letter_code
_entity_poly.pdbx_strand_id
1 'polypeptide(L)' 'MKRLWEELNTLHVKTQCNCNCICGAKDNMFKVEQDKRLIQFLMGLNEVYTVVRGNNLMMNPLPSLAQTFSLLIQDEK' A
#
# COMPACT_ATOMS: atom_id res chain seq x y z
N MET A 1 0.07 -10.45 10.82
CA MET A 1 0.27 -9.76 9.52
C MET A 1 0.21 -10.63 8.24
N LYS A 2 0.70 -11.87 8.20
CA LYS A 2 0.85 -12.66 6.95
C LYS A 2 -0.45 -12.96 6.18
N ARG A 3 -1.56 -13.23 6.87
CA ARG A 3 -2.88 -13.45 6.25
C ARG A 3 -3.44 -12.19 5.58
N LEU A 4 -3.28 -11.02 6.22
CA LEU A 4 -3.68 -9.73 5.67
C LEU A 4 -2.90 -9.39 4.39
N TRP A 5 -1.63 -9.82 4.29
CA TRP A 5 -0.81 -9.68 3.09
C TRP A 5 -1.35 -10.51 1.91
N GLU A 6 -1.73 -11.76 2.17
CA GLU A 6 -2.27 -12.67 1.14
C GLU A 6 -3.62 -12.17 0.60
N GLU A 7 -4.48 -11.64 1.47
CA GLU A 7 -5.76 -11.01 1.10
C GLU A 7 -5.55 -9.74 0.25
N LEU A 8 -4.51 -8.95 0.53
CA LEU A 8 -4.21 -7.74 -0.24
C LEU A 8 -3.57 -8.05 -1.61
N ASN A 9 -2.70 -9.06 -1.68
CA ASN A 9 -2.08 -9.51 -2.94
C ASN A 9 -3.07 -10.16 -3.90
N THR A 10 -4.03 -10.94 -3.40
CA THR A 10 -5.08 -11.52 -4.24
C THR A 10 -5.98 -10.47 -4.89
N LEU A 11 -6.09 -9.28 -4.28
CA LEU A 11 -6.79 -8.12 -4.86
C LEU A 11 -5.96 -7.36 -5.91
N HIS A 12 -4.63 -7.55 -5.96
CA HIS A 12 -3.71 -6.84 -6.85
C HIS A 12 -3.84 -7.26 -8.33
N VAL A 13 -4.32 -8.48 -8.58
CA VAL A 13 -4.40 -9.08 -9.92
C VAL A 13 -5.50 -8.44 -10.79
N LYS A 14 -6.48 -7.73 -10.21
CA LYS A 14 -7.71 -7.35 -10.93
C LYS A 14 -7.70 -5.97 -11.63
N THR A 15 -6.69 -5.13 -11.45
CA THR A 15 -6.77 -3.71 -11.88
C THR A 15 -5.67 -3.25 -12.84
N GLN A 16 -5.04 -4.16 -13.59
CA GLN A 16 -4.10 -3.75 -14.65
C GLN A 16 -4.85 -3.56 -15.98
N CYS A 17 -5.07 -2.30 -16.37
CA CYS A 17 -5.46 -1.97 -17.74
C CYS A 17 -4.32 -2.37 -18.69
N ASN A 18 -4.62 -3.18 -19.70
CA ASN A 18 -3.63 -3.61 -20.70
C ASN A 18 -3.37 -2.55 -21.80
N CYS A 19 -3.82 -1.32 -21.58
CA CYS A 19 -3.61 -0.20 -22.48
C CYS A 19 -2.13 0.24 -22.47
N ASN A 20 -1.57 0.51 -23.65
CA ASN A 20 -0.24 1.09 -23.84
C ASN A 20 -0.41 2.58 -24.14
N CYS A 21 -0.28 3.43 -23.11
CA CYS A 21 -0.36 4.89 -23.24
C CYS A 21 1.02 5.52 -23.13
N ILE A 22 1.39 6.36 -24.10
CA ILE A 22 2.72 7.02 -24.17
C ILE A 22 2.83 8.18 -23.15
N CYS A 23 1.70 8.71 -22.67
CA CYS A 23 1.65 9.87 -21.77
C CYS A 23 1.96 9.58 -20.28
N GLY A 24 2.28 8.33 -19.90
CA GLY A 24 2.55 7.96 -18.50
C GLY A 24 1.33 8.02 -17.57
N ALA A 25 0.14 8.36 -18.08
CA ALA A 25 -1.10 8.43 -17.30
C ALA A 25 -1.46 7.08 -16.64
N LYS A 26 -1.07 5.97 -17.28
CA LYS A 26 -1.22 4.61 -16.73
C LYS A 26 -0.44 4.44 -15.43
N ASP A 27 0.82 4.84 -15.40
CA ASP A 27 1.69 4.66 -14.25
C ASP A 27 1.25 5.56 -13.08
N ASN A 28 0.83 6.79 -13.39
CA ASN A 28 0.26 7.69 -12.39
C ASN A 28 -1.05 7.15 -11.82
N MET A 29 -1.97 6.66 -12.66
CA MET A 29 -3.23 6.08 -12.20
C MET A 29 -3.00 4.83 -11.35
N PHE A 30 -2.06 3.97 -11.75
CA PHE A 30 -1.67 2.80 -10.98
C PHE A 30 -1.08 3.18 -9.62
N LYS A 31 -0.23 4.20 -9.58
CA LYS A 31 0.35 4.69 -8.32
C LYS A 31 -0.70 5.28 -7.39
N VAL A 32 -1.60 6.12 -7.89
CA VAL A 32 -2.71 6.69 -7.09
C VAL A 32 -3.60 5.60 -6.51
N GLU A 33 -3.91 4.56 -7.29
CA GLU A 33 -4.68 3.41 -6.81
C GLU A 33 -3.93 2.59 -5.75
N GLN A 34 -2.61 2.43 -5.89
CA GLN A 34 -1.78 1.79 -4.85
C GLN A 34 -1.78 2.61 -3.56
N ASP A 35 -1.56 3.92 -3.65
CA ASP A 35 -1.50 4.82 -2.51
C ASP A 35 -2.84 4.83 -1.75
N LYS A 36 -3.97 4.93 -2.47
CA LYS A 36 -5.31 4.90 -1.88
C LYS A 36 -5.58 3.61 -1.12
N ARG A 37 -5.16 2.46 -1.65
CA ARG A 37 -5.33 1.16 -1.00
C ARG A 37 -4.43 1.00 0.22
N LEU A 38 -3.18 1.49 0.14
CA LEU A 38 -2.28 1.52 1.28
C LEU A 38 -2.89 2.32 2.43
N ILE A 39 -3.47 3.49 2.13
CA ILE A 39 -4.18 4.31 3.11
C ILE A 39 -5.35 3.54 3.72
N GLN A 40 -6.21 2.91 2.90
CA GLN A 40 -7.34 2.11 3.39
C GLN A 40 -6.91 0.94 4.27
N PHE A 41 -5.83 0.24 3.89
CA PHE A 41 -5.25 -0.83 4.68
C PHE A 41 -4.77 -0.32 6.04
N LEU A 42 -3.97 0.76 6.05
CA LEU A 42 -3.48 1.38 7.26
C LEU A 42 -4.62 1.90 8.16
N MET A 43 -5.70 2.41 7.59
CA MET A 43 -6.89 2.83 8.34
C MET A 43 -7.62 1.65 9.00
N GLY A 44 -7.60 0.47 8.38
CA GLY A 44 -8.22 -0.75 8.93
C GLY A 44 -7.35 -1.52 9.93
N LEU A 45 -6.08 -1.13 10.13
CA LEU A 45 -5.21 -1.72 11.14
C LEU A 45 -5.63 -1.31 12.56
N ASN A 46 -5.42 -2.23 13.51
CA ASN A 46 -5.69 -2.03 14.94
C ASN A 46 -4.88 -0.85 15.52
N GLU A 47 -5.35 -0.25 16.61
CA GLU A 47 -4.80 0.94 17.27
C GLU A 47 -3.35 0.76 17.74
N VAL A 48 -2.91 -0.48 17.93
CA VAL A 48 -1.52 -0.82 18.25
C VAL A 48 -0.56 -0.35 17.16
N TYR A 49 -0.99 -0.27 15.89
CA TYR A 49 -0.16 0.18 14.76
C TYR A 49 -0.24 1.69 14.49
N THR A 50 -0.84 2.48 15.40
CA THR A 50 -1.08 3.92 15.19
C THR A 50 0.21 4.71 14.96
N VAL A 51 1.30 4.34 15.64
CA VAL A 51 2.62 4.99 15.49
C VAL A 51 3.23 4.69 14.13
N VAL A 52 3.27 3.40 13.72
CA VAL A 52 3.80 2.99 12.42
C VAL A 52 2.96 3.53 11.26
N ARG A 53 1.64 3.60 11.45
CA ARG A 53 0.69 4.23 10.52
C ARG A 53 0.98 5.72 10.34
N GLY A 54 1.18 6.45 11.43
CA GLY A 54 1.55 7.87 11.39
C GLY A 54 2.84 8.10 10.62
N ASN A 55 3.88 7.30 10.92
CA ASN A 55 5.18 7.40 10.25
C ASN A 55 5.10 7.08 8.75
N ASN A 56 4.35 6.04 8.34
CA ASN A 56 4.17 5.69 6.93
C ASN A 56 3.39 6.76 6.15
N LEU A 57 2.34 7.33 6.75
CA LEU A 57 1.52 8.38 6.11
C LEU A 57 2.25 9.73 5.99
N MET A 58 3.27 9.97 6.81
CA MET A 58 4.10 11.18 6.77
C MET A 58 5.27 11.11 5.78
N MET A 59 5.56 9.95 5.19
CA MET A 59 6.61 9.81 4.18
C MET A 59 6.15 10.38 2.82
N ASN A 60 7.01 11.19 2.18
CA ASN A 60 6.77 11.72 0.83
C ASN A 60 7.94 11.36 -0.12
N PRO A 61 7.72 10.56 -1.18
CA PRO A 61 6.45 9.94 -1.56
C PRO A 61 6.03 8.83 -0.56
N LEU A 62 4.74 8.48 -0.57
CA LEU A 62 4.24 7.35 0.22
C LEU A 62 5.07 6.09 -0.09
N PRO A 63 5.43 5.32 0.95
CA PRO A 63 6.20 4.11 0.78
C PRO A 63 5.37 3.08 0.01
N SER A 64 6.05 2.23 -0.74
CA SER A 64 5.36 1.11 -1.39
C SER A 64 4.77 0.17 -0.34
N LEU A 65 3.72 -0.56 -0.73
CA LEU A 65 3.08 -1.55 0.13
C LEU A 65 4.11 -2.52 0.75
N ALA A 66 5.08 -3.01 -0.02
CA ALA A 66 6.14 -3.89 0.48
C ALA A 66 6.98 -3.24 1.59
N GLN A 67 7.34 -1.96 1.43
CA GLN A 67 8.11 -1.21 2.44
C GLN A 67 7.29 -0.99 3.71
N THR A 68 6.01 -0.62 3.59
CA THR A 68 5.12 -0.48 4.76
C THR A 68 4.98 -1.79 5.53
N PHE A 69 4.86 -2.92 4.84
CA PHE A 69 4.82 -4.23 5.48
C PHE A 69 6.14 -4.57 6.19
N SER A 70 7.30 -4.27 5.60
CA SER A 70 8.59 -4.46 6.27
C SER A 70 8.69 -3.64 7.57
N LEU A 71 8.22 -2.39 7.54
CA LEU A 71 8.20 -1.52 8.72
C LEU A 71 7.26 -2.04 9.81
N LEU A 72 6.06 -2.50 9.44
CA LEU A 72 5.09 -3.08 10.37
C LEU A 72 5.63 -4.36 11.04
N ILE A 73 6.33 -5.22 10.30
CA ILE A 73 6.92 -6.45 10.84
C ILE A 73 8.11 -6.14 11.77
N GLN A 74 8.87 -5.08 11.50
CA GLN A 74 9.95 -4.64 12.39
C GLN A 74 9.43 -4.12 13.73
N ASP A 75 8.28 -3.44 13.74
CA ASP A 75 7.66 -2.88 14.94
C ASP A 75 6.92 -3.94 15.78
N GLU A 76 6.49 -5.04 15.17
CA GLU A 76 5.80 -6.17 15.83
C GLU A 76 6.76 -7.08 16.64
N LYS A 77 8.07 -6.77 16.67
CA LYS A 77 9.11 -7.47 17.45
C LYS A 77 9.31 -6.89 18.84
#